data_AF-A0A317MM82-F1
#
_entry.id   AF-A0A317MM82-F1
#
_cell.length_a   1.000
_cell.length_b   1.000
_cell.length_c   1.000
_cell.angle_alpha   90.00
_cell.angle_beta   90.00
_cell.angle_gamma   90.00
#
_symmetry.space_group_name_H-M   'P 1'
#
loop_
_entity.id
_entity.type
_entity.pdbx_description
1 polymer ?
#
loop_
_entity_poly.entity_id
_entity_poly.type
_entity_poly.pdbx_seq_one_letter_code
_entity_poly.pdbx_strand_id
1 'polypeptide(L)'
;MRRTLMCAALPLFLALTACSGGDEAPEEEAVEEAADAQGGSEPSEEDTAEATDAARTVAEGFVAALAVDDGELACTFADESAQAAIIGQGDDGQDCVEAFPAYAAGLPDADGIEVGEVTVSTDLNGDTLVASVEMVHAEETLGSLEVREDSDGEWRATRLPGTTLGGA
;
A
#
# COMPACT_ATOMS: atom_id res chain seq x y z
N MET A 1 49.22 28.22 6.55
CA MET A 1 50.38 27.33 6.79
C MET A 1 50.01 26.32 7.87
N ARG A 2 50.47 25.08 7.69
CA ARG A 2 50.68 23.99 8.69
C ARG A 2 49.48 23.08 9.07
N ARG A 3 49.61 21.84 8.56
CA ARG A 3 49.09 20.54 9.03
C ARG A 3 49.60 20.18 10.43
N THR A 4 48.81 19.38 11.18
CA THR A 4 49.23 18.28 12.08
C THR A 4 48.00 17.40 12.39
N LEU A 5 47.90 16.14 11.91
CA LEU A 5 48.33 14.87 12.54
C LEU A 5 47.71 14.62 13.94
N MET A 6 46.77 13.67 14.12
CA MET A 6 46.88 12.19 14.22
C MET A 6 46.95 11.69 15.68
N CYS A 7 46.25 10.57 15.93
CA CYS A 7 46.42 9.57 16.99
C CYS A 7 45.85 9.83 18.39
N ALA A 8 44.92 8.98 18.82
CA ALA A 8 45.02 8.10 20.00
C ALA A 8 43.63 7.48 20.29
N ALA A 9 43.43 6.19 20.04
CA ALA A 9 43.60 5.08 20.99
C ALA A 9 42.36 4.87 21.89
N LEU A 10 41.44 4.02 21.41
CA LEU A 10 40.35 3.43 22.19
C LEU A 10 40.92 2.34 23.12
N PRO A 11 40.71 2.41 24.45
CA PRO A 11 41.11 1.33 25.34
C PRO A 11 40.05 0.21 25.34
N LEU A 12 40.46 -0.97 24.89
CA LEU A 12 39.80 -2.26 25.13
C LEU A 12 39.89 -2.60 26.62
N PHE A 13 38.76 -2.57 27.33
CA PHE A 13 38.63 -3.16 28.67
C PHE A 13 38.13 -4.61 28.56
N LEU A 14 39.07 -5.55 28.64
CA LEU A 14 38.79 -6.94 28.97
C LEU A 14 38.73 -7.08 30.49
N ALA A 15 37.55 -7.33 31.04
CA ALA A 15 37.40 -7.79 32.42
C ALA A 15 37.04 -9.27 32.42
N LEU A 16 38.03 -10.12 32.71
CA LEU A 16 37.82 -11.48 33.16
C LEU A 16 37.51 -11.46 34.66
N THR A 17 36.35 -11.97 35.06
CA THR A 17 36.11 -12.41 36.45
C THR A 17 35.70 -13.88 36.44
N ALA A 18 36.64 -14.74 36.82
CA ALA A 18 36.39 -16.11 37.21
C ALA A 18 36.60 -16.23 38.73
N CYS A 19 35.54 -16.55 39.48
CA CYS A 19 35.57 -17.07 40.86
C CYS A 19 34.15 -17.59 41.18
N SER A 20 33.86 -18.87 40.99
CA SER A 20 33.96 -19.95 42.00
C SER A 20 33.03 -19.75 43.21
N GLY A 21 31.95 -20.55 43.26
CA GLY A 21 31.35 -21.01 44.51
C GLY A 21 29.83 -20.88 44.66
N GLY A 22 29.09 -21.96 44.36
CA GLY A 22 28.06 -22.50 45.26
C GLY A 22 26.61 -22.00 45.16
N ASP A 23 25.77 -22.94 44.71
CA ASP A 23 24.37 -23.24 45.10
C ASP A 23 23.19 -22.43 44.55
N GLU A 24 22.15 -23.21 44.20
CA GLU A 24 20.77 -22.87 43.83
C GLU A 24 20.53 -22.35 42.39
N ALA A 25 20.26 -23.32 41.51
CA ALA A 25 19.62 -23.10 40.22
C ALA A 25 18.20 -22.55 40.38
N PRO A 26 17.82 -21.48 39.69
CA PRO A 26 16.56 -21.45 38.98
C PRO A 26 16.79 -22.06 37.60
N GLU A 27 15.95 -23.03 37.25
CA GLU A 27 15.76 -23.45 35.88
C GLU A 27 15.37 -22.20 35.08
N GLU A 28 16.34 -21.55 34.45
CA GLU A 28 16.07 -20.69 33.31
C GLU A 28 15.62 -21.66 32.22
N GLU A 29 14.32 -21.97 32.22
CA GLU A 29 13.65 -22.27 30.97
C GLU A 29 14.14 -21.19 30.02
N ALA A 30 14.98 -21.60 29.07
CA ALA A 30 15.23 -20.84 27.89
C ALA A 30 13.83 -20.59 27.32
N VAL A 31 13.29 -19.42 27.66
CA VAL A 31 12.29 -18.76 26.84
C VAL A 31 13.06 -18.49 25.56
N GLU A 32 13.12 -19.52 24.72
CA GLU A 32 13.02 -19.30 23.29
C GLU A 32 11.71 -18.52 23.17
N GLU A 33 11.84 -17.19 23.24
CA GLU A 33 11.00 -16.33 22.46
C GLU A 33 11.22 -16.83 21.04
N ALA A 34 10.42 -17.83 20.66
CA ALA A 34 9.99 -18.01 19.31
C ALA A 34 9.45 -16.64 18.94
N ALA A 35 10.35 -15.82 18.38
CA ALA A 35 9.99 -14.64 17.67
C ALA A 35 8.82 -15.06 16.81
N ASP A 36 7.66 -14.49 17.12
CA ASP A 36 6.47 -14.53 16.29
C ASP A 36 6.95 -14.40 14.85
N ALA A 37 7.03 -15.53 14.16
CA ALA A 37 7.00 -15.58 12.72
C ALA A 37 5.56 -15.16 12.39
N GLN A 38 5.28 -13.85 12.54
CA GLN A 38 4.24 -13.16 11.80
C GLN A 38 4.64 -13.35 10.35
N GLY A 39 4.15 -14.47 9.80
CA GLY A 39 4.50 -14.98 8.50
C GLY A 39 3.84 -14.15 7.42
N GLY A 40 4.36 -12.96 7.19
CA GLY A 40 4.40 -12.36 5.86
C GLY A 40 5.87 -12.32 5.46
N SER A 41 6.27 -13.02 4.41
CA SER A 41 7.60 -12.76 3.83
C SER A 41 7.55 -11.33 3.28
N GLU A 42 8.55 -10.51 3.60
CA GLU A 42 8.65 -9.19 2.95
C GLU A 42 8.60 -9.39 1.42
N PRO A 43 7.80 -8.59 0.69
CA PRO A 43 7.74 -8.69 -0.76
C PRO A 43 9.13 -8.59 -1.39
N SER A 44 9.39 -9.34 -2.45
CA SER A 44 10.64 -9.16 -3.18
C SER A 44 10.64 -7.82 -3.93
N GLU A 45 11.82 -7.34 -4.30
CA GLU A 45 11.96 -6.15 -5.14
C GLU A 45 11.28 -6.34 -6.51
N GLU A 46 11.23 -7.58 -7.01
CA GLU A 46 10.55 -7.93 -8.27
C GLU A 46 9.04 -7.82 -8.12
N ASP A 47 8.45 -8.40 -7.06
CA ASP A 47 7.01 -8.31 -6.79
C ASP A 47 6.59 -6.85 -6.57
N THR A 48 7.44 -6.06 -5.91
CA THR A 48 7.19 -4.64 -5.66
C THR A 48 7.22 -3.82 -6.96
N ALA A 49 8.15 -4.12 -7.87
CA ALA A 49 8.22 -3.47 -9.17
C ALA A 49 7.01 -3.84 -10.05
N GLU A 50 6.60 -5.12 -10.06
CA GLU A 50 5.41 -5.57 -10.77
C GLU A 50 4.15 -4.87 -10.26
N ALA A 51 3.94 -4.84 -8.94
CA ALA A 51 2.82 -4.16 -8.32
C ALA A 51 2.80 -2.66 -8.65
N THR A 52 3.98 -2.02 -8.73
CA THR A 52 4.11 -0.60 -9.09
C THR A 52 3.65 -0.34 -10.52
N ASP A 53 4.13 -1.13 -11.48
CA ASP A 53 3.79 -0.97 -12.90
C ASP A 53 2.31 -1.30 -13.17
N ALA A 54 1.80 -2.36 -12.52
CA ALA A 54 0.40 -2.75 -12.62
C ALA A 54 -0.52 -1.67 -12.04
N ALA A 55 -0.22 -1.15 -10.85
CA ALA A 55 -1.03 -0.12 -10.22
C ALA A 55 -1.03 1.19 -11.01
N ARG A 56 0.11 1.58 -11.59
CA ARG A 56 0.18 2.73 -12.51
C ARG A 56 -0.70 2.49 -13.74
N THR A 57 -0.65 1.31 -14.34
CA THR A 57 -1.49 0.97 -15.51
C THR A 57 -2.99 1.07 -15.19
N VAL A 58 -3.40 0.54 -14.04
CA VAL A 58 -4.80 0.62 -13.57
C VAL A 58 -5.21 2.08 -13.35
N ALA A 59 -4.37 2.86 -12.68
CA ALA A 59 -4.67 4.27 -12.40
C ALA A 59 -4.74 5.12 -13.68
N GLU A 60 -3.79 4.95 -14.61
CA GLU A 60 -3.79 5.64 -15.90
C GLU A 60 -5.02 5.28 -16.73
N GLY A 61 -5.40 3.99 -16.74
CA GLY A 61 -6.61 3.52 -17.41
C GLY A 61 -7.89 4.11 -16.81
N PHE A 62 -7.96 4.17 -15.47
CA PHE A 62 -9.10 4.77 -14.78
C PHE A 62 -9.21 6.29 -15.02
N VAL A 63 -8.09 7.02 -14.99
CA VAL A 63 -8.05 8.46 -15.34
C VAL A 63 -8.46 8.68 -16.79
N ALA A 64 -7.97 7.85 -17.72
CA ALA A 64 -8.36 7.93 -19.11
C ALA A 64 -9.87 7.74 -19.29
N ALA A 65 -10.48 6.82 -18.53
CA ALA A 65 -11.92 6.60 -18.53
C ALA A 65 -12.70 7.80 -17.96
N LEU A 66 -12.22 8.40 -16.88
CA LEU A 66 -12.78 9.63 -16.30
C LEU A 66 -12.79 10.79 -17.30
N ALA A 67 -11.69 11.01 -18.02
CA ALA A 67 -11.55 12.11 -18.99
C ALA A 67 -12.51 12.01 -20.19
N VAL A 68 -13.09 10.84 -20.45
CA VAL A 68 -14.06 10.64 -21.55
C VAL A 68 -15.44 10.21 -21.08
N ASP A 69 -15.70 10.22 -19.76
CA ASP A 69 -16.94 9.75 -19.13
C ASP A 69 -17.34 8.31 -19.57
N ASP A 70 -16.35 7.41 -19.66
CA ASP A 70 -16.54 6.02 -20.10
C ASP A 70 -16.65 5.08 -18.90
N GLY A 71 -17.89 4.86 -18.45
CA GLY A 71 -18.20 3.94 -17.35
C GLY A 71 -17.87 2.48 -17.64
N GLU A 72 -17.98 2.02 -18.89
CA GLU A 72 -17.63 0.64 -19.23
C GLU A 72 -16.12 0.40 -19.06
N LEU A 73 -15.31 1.36 -19.50
CA LEU A 73 -13.86 1.30 -19.33
C LEU A 73 -13.47 1.45 -17.84
N ALA A 74 -14.05 2.41 -17.13
CA ALA A 74 -13.73 2.64 -15.72
C ALA A 74 -14.05 1.41 -14.85
N CYS A 75 -15.23 0.83 -15.03
CA CYS A 75 -15.67 -0.35 -14.27
C CYS A 75 -14.83 -1.59 -14.60
N THR A 76 -14.17 -1.65 -15.77
CA THR A 76 -13.21 -2.72 -16.11
C THR A 76 -11.95 -2.67 -15.24
N PHE A 77 -11.54 -1.48 -14.79
CA PHE A 77 -10.38 -1.31 -13.89
C PHE A 77 -10.73 -1.46 -12.40
N ALA A 78 -12.00 -1.60 -12.06
CA ALA A 78 -12.50 -1.73 -10.70
C ALA A 78 -12.90 -3.19 -10.39
N ASP A 79 -12.60 -3.64 -9.17
CA ASP A 79 -13.12 -4.91 -8.64
C ASP A 79 -14.58 -4.76 -8.19
N GLU A 80 -15.20 -5.86 -7.74
CA GLU A 80 -16.59 -5.83 -7.27
C GLU A 80 -16.81 -4.86 -6.10
N SER A 81 -15.82 -4.68 -5.22
CA SER A 81 -15.91 -3.79 -4.05
C SER A 81 -15.91 -2.32 -4.47
N ALA A 82 -15.01 -1.95 -5.37
CA ALA A 82 -14.91 -0.62 -5.95
C ALA A 82 -16.12 -0.30 -6.83
N GLN A 83 -16.60 -1.27 -7.62
CA GLN A 83 -17.84 -1.13 -8.40
C GLN A 83 -19.04 -0.91 -7.47
N ALA A 84 -19.14 -1.63 -6.35
CA ALA A 84 -20.19 -1.41 -5.35
C ALA A 84 -20.10 -0.01 -4.72
N ALA A 85 -18.89 0.52 -4.53
CA ALA A 85 -18.71 1.89 -4.03
C ALA A 85 -19.16 2.95 -5.05
N ILE A 86 -18.92 2.74 -6.35
CA ILE A 86 -19.46 3.59 -7.42
C ILE A 86 -21.00 3.56 -7.40
N ILE A 87 -21.59 2.36 -7.33
CA ILE A 87 -23.04 2.18 -7.26
C ILE A 87 -23.63 2.91 -6.05
N GLY A 88 -22.99 2.81 -4.88
CA GLY A 88 -23.46 3.44 -3.65
C GLY A 88 -23.42 4.97 -3.65
N GLN A 89 -22.71 5.60 -4.60
CA GLN A 89 -22.71 7.06 -4.78
C GLN A 89 -23.86 7.55 -5.67
N GLY A 90 -24.43 6.66 -6.48
CA GLY A 90 -25.58 6.98 -7.33
C GLY A 90 -26.90 6.81 -6.58
N ASP A 91 -27.82 7.76 -6.73
CA ASP A 91 -29.17 7.64 -6.15
C ASP A 91 -30.02 6.58 -6.88
N ASP A 92 -29.72 6.29 -8.16
CA ASP A 92 -30.58 5.51 -9.07
C ASP A 92 -29.84 4.42 -9.87
N GLY A 93 -28.51 4.33 -9.80
CA GLY A 93 -27.72 3.39 -10.60
C GLY A 93 -27.90 1.94 -10.15
N GLN A 94 -28.25 1.04 -11.08
CA GLN A 94 -28.43 -0.39 -10.78
C GLN A 94 -27.16 -1.20 -10.96
N ASP A 95 -26.21 -0.64 -11.71
CA ASP A 95 -24.89 -1.22 -11.97
C ASP A 95 -23.81 -0.12 -12.05
N CYS A 96 -22.55 -0.55 -12.09
CA CYS A 96 -21.40 0.34 -12.06
C CYS A 96 -21.38 1.33 -13.24
N VAL A 97 -21.74 0.88 -14.44
CA VAL A 97 -21.66 1.71 -15.65
C VAL A 97 -22.69 2.83 -15.58
N GLU A 98 -23.92 2.51 -15.16
CA GLU A 98 -24.98 3.51 -14.98
C GLU A 98 -24.69 4.49 -13.84
N ALA A 99 -24.02 4.05 -12.77
CA ALA A 99 -23.67 4.89 -11.62
C ALA A 99 -22.40 5.73 -11.84
N PHE A 100 -21.54 5.36 -12.79
CA PHE A 100 -20.24 6.00 -12.99
C PHE A 100 -20.31 7.52 -13.23
N PRO A 101 -21.22 8.07 -14.06
CA PRO A 101 -21.28 9.52 -14.27
C PRO A 101 -21.57 10.31 -12.98
N ALA A 102 -22.37 9.75 -12.07
CA ALA A 102 -22.65 10.38 -10.78
C ALA A 102 -21.42 10.36 -9.86
N TYR A 103 -20.68 9.25 -9.85
CA TYR A 103 -19.39 9.14 -9.17
C TYR A 103 -18.38 10.16 -9.72
N ALA A 104 -18.20 10.21 -11.05
CA ALA A 104 -17.26 11.11 -11.71
C ALA A 104 -17.59 12.59 -11.44
N ALA A 105 -18.88 12.96 -11.43
CA ALA A 105 -19.33 14.30 -11.08
C ALA A 105 -19.07 14.69 -9.61
N GLY A 106 -18.83 13.72 -8.73
CA GLY A 106 -18.43 13.93 -7.34
C GLY A 106 -16.93 14.24 -7.15
N LEU A 107 -16.12 14.02 -8.20
CA LEU A 107 -14.71 14.36 -8.20
C LEU A 107 -14.48 15.80 -8.71
N PRO A 108 -13.38 16.43 -8.32
CA PRO A 108 -12.87 17.63 -9.00
C PRO A 108 -12.63 17.35 -10.49
N ASP A 109 -12.56 18.42 -11.27
CA ASP A 109 -12.48 18.40 -12.75
C ASP A 109 -11.69 17.20 -13.28
N ALA A 110 -12.40 16.25 -13.91
CA ALA A 110 -11.87 14.95 -14.31
C ALA A 110 -10.68 15.09 -15.27
N ASP A 111 -10.67 16.15 -16.09
CA ASP A 111 -9.59 16.47 -17.03
C ASP A 111 -8.31 16.96 -16.33
N GLY A 112 -8.40 17.36 -15.06
CA GLY A 112 -7.30 17.84 -14.24
C GLY A 112 -6.71 16.79 -13.30
N ILE A 113 -7.20 15.55 -13.34
CA ILE A 113 -6.74 14.45 -12.48
C ILE A 113 -5.50 13.79 -13.09
N GLU A 114 -4.44 13.66 -12.30
CA GLU A 114 -3.20 13.00 -12.71
C GLU A 114 -2.83 11.87 -11.74
N VAL A 115 -2.01 10.93 -12.23
CA VAL A 115 -1.44 9.84 -11.45
C VAL A 115 -0.19 10.31 -10.72
N GLY A 116 -0.19 10.20 -9.40
CA GLY A 116 0.90 10.61 -8.51
C GLY A 116 1.86 9.47 -8.14
N GLU A 117 2.36 9.52 -6.90
CA GLU A 117 3.27 8.51 -6.35
C GLU A 117 2.55 7.15 -6.16
N VAL A 118 3.28 6.06 -6.43
CA VAL A 118 2.82 4.70 -6.15
C VAL A 118 3.61 4.18 -4.95
N THR A 119 2.89 3.75 -3.91
CA THR A 119 3.46 3.09 -2.73
C THR A 119 2.96 1.66 -2.67
N VAL A 120 3.87 0.69 -2.50
CA VAL A 120 3.52 -0.72 -2.35
C VAL A 120 3.75 -1.15 -0.91
N SER A 121 2.75 -1.82 -0.34
CA SER A 121 2.80 -2.42 0.99
C SER A 121 2.09 -3.78 0.96
N THR A 122 1.99 -4.44 2.11
CA THR A 122 1.12 -5.59 2.30
C THR A 122 -0.14 -5.19 3.07
N ASP A 123 -1.17 -6.03 3.01
CA ASP A 123 -2.34 -5.91 3.87
C ASP A 123 -1.98 -6.17 5.36
N LEU A 124 -2.98 -6.09 6.25
CA LEU A 124 -2.78 -6.25 7.69
C LEU A 124 -2.29 -7.65 8.08
N ASN A 125 -2.51 -8.65 7.24
CA ASN A 125 -2.07 -10.02 7.47
C ASN A 125 -0.65 -10.26 6.93
N GLY A 126 -0.15 -9.36 6.08
CA GLY A 126 1.16 -9.52 5.43
C GLY A 126 1.14 -10.45 4.23
N ASP A 127 -0.04 -10.87 3.78
CA ASP A 127 -0.20 -11.94 2.80
C ASP A 127 -0.47 -11.41 1.39
N THR A 128 -1.06 -10.22 1.28
CA THR A 128 -1.50 -9.65 0.01
C THR A 128 -0.80 -8.34 -0.27
N LEU A 129 -0.22 -8.20 -1.47
CA LEU A 129 0.31 -6.92 -1.92
C LEU A 129 -0.82 -5.91 -2.16
N VAL A 130 -0.57 -4.68 -1.73
CA VAL A 130 -1.46 -3.55 -1.86
C VAL A 130 -0.65 -2.40 -2.43
N ALA A 131 -1.01 -1.97 -3.64
CA ALA A 131 -0.41 -0.80 -4.26
C ALA A 131 -1.37 0.39 -4.13
N SER A 132 -0.92 1.46 -3.49
CA SER A 132 -1.66 2.70 -3.33
C SER A 132 -1.11 3.75 -4.28
N VAL A 133 -1.97 4.27 -5.16
CA VAL A 133 -1.62 5.32 -6.12
C VAL A 133 -2.23 6.63 -5.67
N GLU A 134 -1.42 7.66 -5.46
CA GLU A 134 -1.93 9.00 -5.16
C GLU A 134 -2.65 9.56 -6.39
N MET A 135 -3.87 10.07 -6.20
CA MET A 135 -4.64 10.74 -7.25
C MET A 135 -4.59 12.24 -6.98
N VAL A 136 -3.97 12.99 -7.89
CA VAL A 136 -3.69 14.42 -7.67
C VAL A 136 -4.51 15.28 -8.63
N HIS A 137 -4.99 16.42 -8.12
CA HIS A 137 -5.57 17.50 -8.92
C HIS A 137 -4.83 18.80 -8.56
N ALA A 138 -4.81 19.78 -9.46
CA ALA A 138 -4.01 21.01 -9.31
C ALA A 138 -4.24 21.78 -7.99
N GLU A 139 -5.42 21.62 -7.39
CA GLU A 139 -5.85 22.34 -6.18
C GLU A 139 -5.82 21.47 -4.91
N GLU A 140 -5.83 20.13 -5.02
CA GLU A 140 -5.88 19.21 -3.90
C GLU A 140 -5.54 17.75 -4.26
N THR A 141 -5.15 16.95 -3.25
CA THR A 141 -5.04 15.49 -3.38
C THR A 141 -6.43 14.86 -3.18
N LEU A 142 -6.85 14.00 -4.12
CA LEU A 142 -8.18 13.37 -4.14
C LEU A 142 -8.31 12.13 -3.26
N GLY A 143 -7.20 11.72 -2.65
CA GLY A 143 -7.02 10.45 -1.96
C GLY A 143 -6.21 9.47 -2.82
N SER A 144 -6.27 8.20 -2.45
CA SER A 144 -5.53 7.13 -3.11
C SER A 144 -6.47 6.17 -3.82
N LEU A 145 -6.07 5.73 -5.00
CA LEU A 145 -6.61 4.55 -5.66
C LEU A 145 -5.82 3.33 -5.17
N GLU A 146 -6.49 2.40 -4.49
CA GLU A 146 -5.87 1.18 -3.95
C GLU A 146 -6.07 0.04 -4.95
N VAL A 147 -4.99 -0.60 -5.38
CA VAL A 147 -4.98 -1.70 -6.35
C VAL A 147 -4.47 -2.97 -5.68
N ARG A 148 -5.11 -4.09 -6.00
CA ARG A 148 -4.69 -5.43 -5.58
C ARG A 148 -4.80 -6.39 -6.76
N GLU A 149 -3.97 -7.41 -6.74
CA GLU A 149 -4.09 -8.57 -7.62
C GLU A 149 -5.24 -9.46 -7.12
N ASP A 150 -6.12 -9.87 -8.03
CA ASP A 150 -7.16 -10.86 -7.74
C ASP A 150 -6.63 -12.31 -7.88
N SER A 151 -7.52 -13.29 -7.66
CA SER A 151 -7.14 -14.71 -7.74
C SER A 151 -6.78 -15.19 -9.15
N ASP A 152 -7.14 -14.43 -10.19
CA ASP A 152 -6.85 -14.73 -11.58
C ASP A 152 -5.54 -14.06 -12.06
N GLY A 153 -4.89 -13.28 -11.19
CA GLY A 153 -3.67 -12.54 -11.49
C GLY A 153 -3.92 -11.18 -12.13
N GLU A 154 -5.16 -10.68 -12.10
CA GLU A 154 -5.49 -9.36 -12.64
C GLU A 154 -5.44 -8.30 -11.54
N TRP A 155 -4.72 -7.20 -11.81
CA TRP A 155 -4.68 -6.06 -10.90
C TRP A 155 -5.88 -5.15 -11.13
N ARG A 156 -6.67 -4.90 -10.07
CA ARG A 156 -7.88 -4.08 -10.11
C ARG A 156 -7.94 -3.13 -8.92
N ALA A 157 -8.55 -1.97 -9.14
CA ALA A 157 -8.83 -1.03 -8.06
C ALA A 157 -9.85 -1.63 -7.10
N THR A 158 -9.50 -1.70 -5.82
CA THR A 158 -10.35 -2.18 -4.72
C THR A 158 -10.89 -1.02 -3.87
N ARG A 159 -10.26 0.16 -3.96
CA ARG A 159 -10.77 1.42 -3.42
C ARG A 159 -10.51 2.56 -4.38
N LEU A 160 -11.49 3.46 -4.45
CA LEU A 160 -11.50 4.59 -5.36
C LEU A 160 -11.43 5.92 -4.60
N PRO A 161 -10.81 6.96 -5.18
CA PRO A 161 -10.82 8.29 -4.58
C PRO A 161 -12.25 8.80 -4.42
N GLY A 162 -12.49 9.58 -3.37
CA GLY A 162 -13.81 10.14 -3.07
C GLY A 162 -14.87 9.15 -2.57
N THR A 163 -14.54 7.86 -2.41
CA THR A 163 -15.47 6.86 -1.84
C THR A 163 -15.22 6.64 -0.34
N THR A 164 -16.30 6.52 0.43
CA THR A 164 -16.23 5.98 1.79
C THR A 164 -16.55 4.49 1.72
N LEU A 165 -15.77 3.65 2.41
CA LEU A 165 -16.20 2.27 2.62
C LEU A 165 -17.53 2.33 3.39
N GLY A 166 -18.61 1.87 2.75
CA GLY A 166 -19.88 1.64 3.41
C GLY A 166 -19.67 0.63 4.54
N GLY A 167 -19.49 1.13 5.77
CA GLY A 167 -19.44 0.31 6.95
C GLY A 167 -20.81 -0.32 7.17
N ALA A 168 -20.87 -1.64 7.06
CA ALA A 168 -22.00 -2.45 7.53
C ALA A 168 -22.17 -2.34 9.05
#